data_AF-A0A921B849-F1
#
_entry.id   AF-A0A921B849-F1
#
_cell.length_a   1.000
_cell.length_b   1.000
_cell.length_c   1.000
_cell.angle_alpha   90.00
_cell.angle_beta   90.00
_cell.angle_gamma   90.00
#
_symmetry.space_group_name_H-M   'P 1'
#
loop_
_entity.id
_entity.type
_entity.pdbx_description
1 polymer ?
#
loop_
_entity_poly.entity_id
_entity_poly.type
_entity_poly.pdbx_seq_one_letter_code
_entity_poly.pdbx_strand_id
1 'polypeptide(L)'
;MLERADGHAVVVNSLALELAGISSESTDPHGGRIEKDKNGQPTGMLIDRATSLVEKLIPERTKQEDKRDLKAGIDRNISLGWTQVQIAGGTFSDIKILEEIREEGNLLQRVYFAVSAGKPAETLLKVGSTLDPTNMLKIRVLSYSRWSLRF
;
A
#
# COMPACT_ATOMS: atom_id res chain seq x y z
N MET A 1 8.18 8.71 11.41
CA MET A 1 8.76 7.37 11.18
C MET A 1 9.57 7.43 9.91
N LEU A 2 10.78 6.88 9.91
CA LEU A 2 11.62 6.77 8.70
C LEU A 2 11.80 5.30 8.37
N GLU A 3 11.46 4.92 7.15
CA GLU A 3 11.55 3.53 6.69
C GLU A 3 12.93 3.24 6.10
N ARG A 4 13.47 2.06 6.41
CA ARG A 4 14.71 1.55 5.82
C ARG A 4 14.44 1.15 4.38
N ALA A 5 15.43 1.35 3.50
CA ALA A 5 15.25 1.24 2.06
C ALA A 5 14.72 -0.12 1.53
N ASP A 6 14.83 -1.19 2.31
CA ASP A 6 14.30 -2.50 1.94
C ASP A 6 12.86 -2.73 2.41
N GLY A 7 12.26 -1.80 3.14
CA GLY A 7 10.91 -1.90 3.69
C GLY A 7 10.75 -2.83 4.89
N HIS A 8 11.87 -3.26 5.50
CA HIS A 8 11.86 -4.24 6.59
C HIS A 8 12.24 -3.68 7.96
N ALA A 9 12.47 -2.37 8.07
CA ALA A 9 12.63 -1.72 9.36
C ALA A 9 12.24 -0.26 9.32
N VAL A 10 11.97 0.29 10.49
CA VAL A 10 11.73 1.73 10.67
C VAL A 10 12.52 2.27 11.83
N VAL A 11 12.85 3.55 11.76
CA VAL A 11 13.34 4.34 12.90
C VAL A 11 12.24 5.30 13.33
N VAL A 12 11.93 5.30 14.63
CA VAL A 12 10.97 6.19 15.27
C VAL A 12 11.62 7.03 16.37
N ASN A 13 10.98 8.15 16.72
CA ASN A 13 11.41 8.99 17.83
C ASN A 13 10.90 8.44 19.17
N SER A 14 11.41 9.00 20.27
CA SER A 14 11.02 8.62 21.64
C SER A 14 9.52 8.80 21.90
N LEU A 15 8.89 9.86 21.36
CA LEU A 15 7.46 10.09 21.54
C LEU A 15 6.61 8.97 20.93
N ALA A 16 6.97 8.45 19.75
CA ALA A 16 6.25 7.33 19.15
C ALA A 16 6.43 6.02 19.95
N LEU A 17 7.61 5.79 20.52
CA LEU A 17 7.83 4.66 21.42
C LEU A 17 6.94 4.75 22.67
N GLU A 18 6.86 5.94 23.28
CA GLU A 18 6.01 6.21 24.43
C GLU A 18 4.53 5.98 24.12
N LEU A 19 4.03 6.55 23.01
CA LEU A 19 2.64 6.37 22.56
C LEU A 19 2.32 4.91 22.20
N ALA A 20 3.31 4.14 21.73
CA ALA A 20 3.16 2.71 21.45
C ALA A 20 3.36 1.81 22.68
N GLY A 21 3.71 2.38 23.85
CA GLY A 21 3.98 1.63 25.07
C GLY A 21 5.24 0.77 25.00
N ILE A 22 6.23 1.16 24.18
CA ILE A 22 7.48 0.42 24.01
C ILE A 22 8.52 0.91 25.05
N SER A 23 9.08 -0.03 25.83
CA SER A 23 10.04 0.22 26.91
C SER A 23 11.12 -0.87 26.98
N SER A 24 12.02 -0.79 27.97
CA SER A 24 13.02 -1.84 28.25
C SER A 24 12.41 -3.21 28.47
N GLU A 25 11.19 -3.26 28.99
CA GLU A 25 10.46 -4.49 29.32
C GLU A 25 9.68 -5.07 28.14
N SER A 26 9.59 -4.33 27.02
CA SER A 26 8.88 -4.81 25.84
C SER A 26 9.54 -6.04 25.25
N THR A 27 8.76 -7.06 24.98
CA THR A 27 9.22 -8.27 24.31
C THR A 27 9.10 -8.13 22.79
N ASP A 28 9.95 -8.86 22.07
CA ASP A 28 9.87 -8.91 20.62
C ASP A 28 8.55 -9.59 20.18
N PRO A 29 7.79 -8.99 19.24
CA PRO A 29 6.65 -9.67 18.66
C PRO A 29 7.11 -10.82 17.78
N HIS A 30 6.28 -11.86 17.63
CA HIS A 30 6.58 -12.96 16.71
C HIS A 30 6.83 -12.42 15.30
N GLY A 31 8.00 -12.73 14.73
CA GLY A 31 8.42 -12.29 13.40
C GLY A 31 8.81 -10.81 13.32
N GLY A 32 9.22 -10.20 14.43
CA GLY A 32 9.76 -8.83 14.47
C GLY A 32 10.76 -8.67 15.60
N ARG A 33 11.46 -7.53 15.64
CA ARG A 33 12.46 -7.23 16.67
C ARG A 33 12.45 -5.76 17.06
N ILE A 34 12.54 -5.49 18.36
CA ILE A 34 12.76 -4.17 18.94
C ILE A 34 14.25 -4.06 19.26
N GLU A 35 15.00 -3.28 18.49
CA GLU A 35 16.43 -3.11 18.76
C GLU A 35 16.65 -2.29 20.04
N LYS A 36 17.43 -2.85 20.95
CA LYS A 36 17.75 -2.26 22.26
C LYS A 36 19.24 -1.99 22.37
N ASP A 37 19.59 -0.95 23.11
CA ASP A 37 20.99 -0.63 23.42
C ASP A 37 21.56 -1.56 24.51
N LYS A 38 22.82 -1.34 24.88
CA LYS A 38 23.53 -2.10 25.92
C LYS A 38 22.88 -2.02 27.32
N ASN A 39 22.03 -1.03 27.57
CA ASN A 39 21.32 -0.85 28.84
C ASN A 39 19.90 -1.44 28.77
N GLY A 40 19.54 -2.08 27.65
CA GLY A 40 18.20 -2.62 27.42
C GLY A 40 17.19 -1.59 26.94
N GLN A 41 17.59 -0.35 26.64
CA GLN A 41 16.66 0.70 26.22
C GLN A 41 16.35 0.61 24.73
N PRO A 42 15.07 0.73 24.30
CA PRO A 42 14.73 0.75 22.89
C PRO A 42 15.44 1.89 22.15
N THR A 43 16.10 1.55 21.04
CA THR A 43 16.87 2.51 20.22
C THR A 43 16.00 3.32 19.27
N GLY A 44 14.73 2.93 19.11
CA GLY A 44 13.82 3.45 18.09
C GLY A 44 13.85 2.68 16.76
N MET A 45 14.77 1.72 16.58
CA MET A 45 14.78 0.83 15.42
C MET A 45 13.85 -0.38 15.66
N LEU A 46 12.86 -0.54 14.79
CA LEU A 46 11.88 -1.64 14.82
C LEU A 46 11.96 -2.42 13.50
N ILE A 47 12.04 -3.74 13.58
CA ILE A 47 12.28 -4.64 12.44
C ILE A 47 11.06 -5.54 12.20
N ASP A 48 10.71 -5.72 10.93
CA ASP A 48 9.61 -6.56 10.44
C ASP A 48 8.31 -6.31 11.23
N ARG A 49 7.73 -7.33 11.87
CA ARG A 49 6.42 -7.18 12.54
C ARG A 49 6.43 -6.24 13.73
N ALA A 50 7.59 -5.80 14.21
CA ALA A 50 7.67 -4.76 15.23
C ALA A 50 7.27 -3.37 14.71
N THR A 51 7.35 -3.11 13.40
CA THR A 51 6.86 -1.85 12.81
C THR A 51 5.36 -1.64 13.08
N SER A 52 4.59 -2.74 13.10
CA SER A 52 3.14 -2.71 13.34
C SER A 52 2.72 -2.16 14.72
N LEU A 53 3.65 -2.12 15.68
CA LEU A 53 3.41 -1.53 17.00
C LEU A 53 3.22 -0.01 16.93
N VAL A 54 3.92 0.65 16.00
CA VAL A 54 3.88 2.11 15.80
C VAL A 54 3.04 2.52 14.60
N GLU A 55 2.85 1.65 13.60
CA GLU A 55 2.02 1.94 12.43
C GLU A 55 0.58 2.34 12.79
N LYS A 56 0.03 1.80 13.88
CA LYS A 56 -1.31 2.14 14.37
C LYS A 56 -1.45 3.59 14.84
N LEU A 57 -0.33 4.24 15.14
CA LEU A 57 -0.30 5.66 15.53
C LEU A 57 -0.30 6.58 14.31
N ILE A 58 -0.04 6.05 13.11
CA ILE A 58 -0.05 6.82 11.88
C ILE A 58 -1.52 7.09 11.52
N PRO A 59 -1.90 8.38 11.36
CA PRO A 59 -3.26 8.73 10.96
C PRO A 59 -3.62 8.08 9.63
N GLU A 60 -4.90 7.70 9.49
CA GLU A 60 -5.41 7.27 8.19
C GLU A 60 -5.29 8.41 7.17
N ARG A 61 -4.93 8.03 5.94
CA ARG A 61 -4.80 8.98 4.84
C ARG A 61 -6.19 9.39 4.34
N THR A 62 -6.31 10.66 3.98
CA THR A 62 -7.54 11.18 3.36
C THR A 62 -7.58 10.81 1.87
N LYS A 63 -8.80 10.69 1.32
CA LYS A 63 -8.99 10.47 -0.13
C LYS A 63 -8.28 11.55 -0.96
N GLN A 64 -8.25 12.79 -0.49
CA GLN A 64 -7.60 13.92 -1.17
C GLN A 64 -6.08 13.76 -1.23
N GLU A 65 -5.45 13.28 -0.15
CA GLU A 65 -4.02 12.97 -0.13
C GLU A 65 -3.70 11.83 -1.10
N ASP A 66 -4.51 10.77 -1.11
CA ASP A 66 -4.33 9.65 -2.05
C ASP A 66 -4.51 10.07 -3.50
N LYS A 67 -5.52 10.90 -3.80
CA LYS A 67 -5.73 11.47 -5.13
C LYS A 67 -4.55 12.32 -5.58
N ARG A 68 -4.04 13.20 -4.70
CA ARG A 68 -2.88 14.04 -4.99
C ARG A 68 -1.66 13.19 -5.32
N ASP A 69 -1.37 12.18 -4.51
CA ASP A 69 -0.17 11.35 -4.66
C ASP A 69 -0.28 10.44 -5.91
N LEU A 70 -1.48 9.90 -6.19
CA LEU A 70 -1.73 9.13 -7.42
C LEU A 70 -1.57 10.00 -8.68
N LYS A 71 -2.09 11.24 -8.64
CA LYS A 71 -1.89 12.20 -9.73
C LYS A 71 -0.41 12.54 -9.92
N ALA A 72 0.33 12.75 -8.83
CA ALA A 72 1.78 13.01 -8.91
C ALA A 72 2.54 11.85 -9.57
N GLY A 73 2.16 10.60 -9.29
CA GLY A 73 2.70 9.42 -9.97
C GLY A 73 2.35 9.39 -11.47
N ILE A 74 1.10 9.70 -11.83
CA ILE A 74 0.66 9.82 -13.22
C ILE A 74 1.48 10.89 -13.96
N ASP A 75 1.57 12.10 -13.41
CA ASP A 75 2.32 13.23 -13.98
C ASP A 75 3.80 12.86 -14.17
N ARG A 76 4.40 12.16 -13.20
CA ARG A 76 5.78 11.68 -13.29
C ARG A 76 5.96 10.70 -14.44
N ASN A 77 5.09 9.70 -14.57
CA ASN A 77 5.16 8.72 -15.64
C ASN A 77 5.03 9.37 -17.02
N ILE A 78 4.12 10.33 -17.17
CA ILE A 78 3.94 11.09 -18.41
C ILE A 78 5.21 11.87 -18.76
N SER A 79 5.85 12.51 -17.76
CA SER A 79 7.12 13.23 -17.98
C SER A 79 8.25 12.33 -18.48
N LEU A 80 8.15 11.02 -18.25
CA LEU A 80 9.10 10.00 -18.71
C LEU A 80 8.68 9.33 -20.02
N GLY A 81 7.55 9.75 -20.61
CA GLY A 81 7.01 9.18 -21.85
C GLY A 81 6.30 7.84 -21.68
N TRP A 82 5.97 7.44 -20.45
CA TRP A 82 5.22 6.21 -20.21
C TRP A 82 3.76 6.42 -20.62
N THR A 83 3.27 5.52 -21.50
CA THR A 83 1.93 5.64 -22.09
C THR A 83 0.92 4.67 -21.50
N GLN A 84 1.39 3.65 -20.77
CA GLN A 84 0.57 2.71 -20.03
C GLN A 84 1.32 2.15 -18.81
N VAL A 85 0.59 1.95 -17.72
CA VAL A 85 1.06 1.19 -16.56
C VAL A 85 0.12 0.06 -16.19
N GLN A 86 0.68 -0.97 -15.56
CA GLN A 86 -0.06 -2.03 -14.90
C GLN A 86 0.12 -1.90 -13.40
N ILE A 87 -0.98 -1.69 -12.68
CA ILE A 87 -1.03 -1.65 -11.23
C ILE A 87 -1.50 -3.02 -10.75
N ALA A 88 -0.67 -3.70 -9.97
CA ALA A 88 -0.99 -4.98 -9.39
C ALA A 88 -1.18 -4.83 -7.87
N GLY A 89 -2.38 -5.13 -7.38
CA GLY A 89 -2.66 -5.18 -5.95
C GLY A 89 -3.24 -3.91 -5.35
N GLY A 90 -4.29 -3.36 -5.96
CA GLY A 90 -5.01 -2.20 -5.41
C GLY A 90 -6.44 -2.49 -4.95
N THR A 91 -7.09 -1.46 -4.41
CA THR A 91 -8.43 -1.49 -3.81
C THR A 91 -9.49 -0.84 -4.71
N PHE A 92 -10.77 -1.00 -4.34
CA PHE A 92 -11.86 -0.25 -4.97
C PHE A 92 -11.84 1.25 -4.65
N SER A 93 -11.15 1.67 -3.58
CA SER A 93 -10.96 3.10 -3.29
C SER A 93 -10.07 3.74 -4.35
N ASP A 94 -8.97 3.07 -4.70
CA ASP A 94 -8.04 3.51 -5.74
C ASP A 94 -8.71 3.61 -7.11
N ILE A 95 -9.56 2.62 -7.43
CA ILE A 95 -10.38 2.64 -8.65
C ILE A 95 -11.24 3.90 -8.71
N LYS A 96 -11.97 4.24 -7.63
CA LYS A 96 -12.82 5.43 -7.60
C LYS A 96 -12.02 6.72 -7.77
N ILE A 97 -10.81 6.77 -7.21
CA ILE A 97 -9.91 7.92 -7.38
C ILE A 97 -9.46 8.04 -8.84
N LEU A 98 -9.10 6.92 -9.49
CA LEU A 98 -8.74 6.91 -10.92
C LEU A 98 -9.91 7.30 -11.83
N GLU A 99 -11.12 6.86 -11.51
CA GLU A 99 -12.34 7.26 -12.21
C GLU A 99 -12.58 8.76 -12.10
N GLU A 100 -12.44 9.34 -10.91
CA GLU A 100 -12.56 10.79 -10.68
C GLU A 100 -11.49 11.59 -11.44
N ILE A 101 -10.22 11.18 -11.37
CA ILE A 101 -9.13 11.80 -12.14
C ILE A 101 -9.42 11.73 -13.65
N ARG A 102 -10.02 10.65 -14.14
CA ARG A 102 -10.43 10.49 -15.53
C ARG A 102 -11.59 11.42 -15.91
N GLU A 103 -12.62 11.49 -15.08
CA GLU A 103 -13.78 12.38 -15.29
C GLU A 103 -13.37 13.85 -15.35
N GLU A 104 -12.33 14.23 -14.61
CA GLU A 104 -11.71 15.55 -14.67
C GLU A 104 -10.79 15.77 -15.89
N GLY A 105 -10.64 14.78 -16.77
CA GLY A 105 -9.75 14.85 -17.93
C GLY A 105 -8.27 14.77 -17.61
N ASN A 106 -7.89 14.38 -16.40
CA ASN A 106 -6.51 14.38 -15.90
C ASN A 106 -5.82 13.00 -15.95
N LEU A 107 -6.53 11.94 -16.34
CA LEU A 107 -5.93 10.63 -16.53
C LEU A 107 -5.28 10.55 -17.92
N LEU A 108 -4.03 11.00 -18.05
CA LEU A 108 -3.35 11.13 -19.36
C LEU A 108 -2.49 9.91 -19.74
N GLN A 109 -2.49 8.85 -18.93
CA GLN A 109 -1.85 7.57 -19.24
C GLN A 109 -2.86 6.43 -19.12
N ARG A 110 -2.70 5.36 -19.90
CA ARG A 110 -3.55 4.16 -19.78
C ARG A 110 -3.21 3.40 -18.50
N VAL A 111 -4.22 2.92 -17.80
CA VAL A 111 -4.05 2.13 -16.57
C VAL A 111 -4.74 0.79 -16.73
N TYR A 112 -3.96 -0.28 -16.65
CA TYR A 112 -4.46 -1.62 -16.37
C TYR A 112 -4.39 -1.86 -14.87
N PHE A 113 -5.54 -2.04 -14.23
CA PHE A 113 -5.65 -2.18 -12.78
C PHE A 113 -6.08 -3.60 -12.41
N ALA A 114 -5.19 -4.34 -11.75
CA ALA A 114 -5.49 -5.65 -11.17
C ALA A 114 -5.77 -5.50 -9.67
N VAL A 115 -7.00 -5.78 -9.26
CA VAL A 115 -7.42 -5.68 -7.85
C VAL A 115 -6.75 -6.77 -6.99
N SER A 116 -6.53 -6.46 -5.72
CA SER A 116 -6.00 -7.40 -4.73
C SER A 116 -6.93 -8.61 -4.53
N ALA A 117 -6.34 -9.72 -4.07
CA ALA A 117 -7.07 -10.91 -3.64
C ALA A 117 -8.04 -10.60 -2.47
N GLY A 118 -8.95 -11.53 -2.18
CA GLY A 118 -9.97 -11.38 -1.13
C GLY A 118 -11.17 -10.56 -1.61
N LYS A 119 -11.72 -9.71 -0.73
CA LYS A 119 -12.97 -8.97 -0.98
C LYS A 119 -12.98 -8.19 -2.30
N PRO A 120 -11.91 -7.48 -2.73
CA PRO A 120 -11.90 -6.82 -4.03
C PRO A 120 -12.06 -7.80 -5.18
N ALA A 121 -11.26 -8.87 -5.21
CA ALA A 121 -11.37 -9.93 -6.21
C ALA A 121 -12.76 -10.57 -6.25
N GLU A 122 -13.32 -10.93 -5.09
CA GLU A 122 -14.67 -11.51 -4.97
C GLU A 122 -15.76 -10.57 -5.51
N THR A 123 -15.62 -9.27 -5.24
CA THR A 123 -16.56 -8.26 -5.74
C THR A 123 -16.50 -8.20 -7.26
N LEU A 124 -15.29 -8.10 -7.84
CA LEU A 124 -15.12 -8.01 -9.29
C LEU A 124 -15.60 -9.28 -10.02
N LEU A 125 -15.43 -10.46 -9.43
CA LEU A 125 -15.97 -11.70 -9.98
C LEU A 125 -17.50 -11.71 -10.07
N LYS A 126 -18.19 -10.99 -9.17
CA LYS A 126 -19.65 -10.88 -9.18
C LYS A 126 -20.16 -9.81 -10.14
N VAL A 127 -19.50 -8.65 -10.17
CA VAL A 127 -19.96 -7.51 -10.99
C VAL A 127 -19.40 -7.51 -12.41
N GLY A 128 -18.40 -8.34 -12.69
CA GLY A 128 -17.71 -8.40 -13.97
C GLY A 128 -16.58 -7.36 -14.09
N SER A 129 -15.74 -7.53 -15.12
CA SER A 129 -14.69 -6.56 -15.43
C SER A 129 -15.27 -5.32 -16.10
N THR A 130 -14.82 -4.14 -15.69
CA THR A 130 -15.16 -2.88 -16.38
C THR A 130 -14.31 -2.73 -17.65
N LEU A 131 -14.98 -2.55 -18.78
CA LEU A 131 -14.35 -2.15 -20.04
C LEU A 131 -14.65 -0.67 -20.27
N ASP A 132 -13.65 0.19 -20.06
CA ASP A 132 -13.74 1.59 -20.44
C ASP A 132 -13.72 1.72 -21.97
N PRO A 133 -14.75 2.34 -22.60
CA PRO A 133 -14.81 2.49 -24.05
C PRO A 133 -13.68 3.35 -24.61
N THR A 134 -13.07 4.22 -23.80
CA THR A 134 -11.91 5.03 -24.18
C THR A 134 -10.58 4.30 -23.99
N ASN A 135 -10.61 3.08 -23.43
CA ASN A 135 -9.44 2.26 -23.13
C ASN A 135 -8.43 2.95 -22.18
N MET A 136 -8.87 3.94 -21.40
CA MET A 136 -8.01 4.67 -20.46
C MET A 136 -7.88 3.96 -19.11
N LEU A 137 -8.95 3.34 -18.61
CA LEU A 137 -8.94 2.57 -17.38
C LEU A 137 -9.53 1.16 -17.57
N LYS A 138 -8.71 0.12 -17.44
CA LYS A 138 -9.13 -1.28 -17.49
C LYS A 138 -9.04 -1.91 -16.11
N ILE A 139 -10.13 -2.46 -15.59
CA ILE A 139 -10.18 -3.09 -14.27
C ILE A 139 -10.35 -4.59 -14.43
N ARG A 140 -9.42 -5.38 -13.86
CA ARG A 140 -9.45 -6.84 -13.90
C ARG A 140 -9.13 -7.46 -12.55
N VAL A 141 -9.47 -8.74 -12.43
CA VAL A 141 -9.03 -9.60 -11.35
C VAL A 141 -8.09 -10.64 -11.95
N LEU A 142 -7.01 -10.93 -11.24
CA LEU A 142 -6.21 -12.13 -11.50
C LEU A 142 -6.80 -13.24 -10.65
N SER A 143 -7.64 -14.08 -11.25
CA SER A 143 -8.10 -15.30 -10.60
C SER A 143 -7.00 -16.35 -10.70
N TYR A 144 -6.41 -16.71 -9.56
CA TYR A 144 -5.65 -17.95 -9.46
C TYR A 144 -6.67 -19.08 -9.34
N SER A 145 -6.96 -19.76 -10.46
CA SER A 145 -7.57 -21.07 -10.36
C SER A 145 -6.65 -21.94 -9.50
N ARG A 146 -7.22 -22.55 -8.46
CA ARG A 146 -6.52 -23.44 -7.53
C ARG A 146 -5.80 -24.51 -8.35
N TRP A 147 -4.49 -24.36 -8.53
CA TRP A 147 -3.64 -25.50 -8.87
C TRP A 147 -3.59 -26.36 -7.61
N SER A 148 -4.46 -27.37 -7.54
CA SER A 148 -4.28 -28.45 -6.59
C SER A 148 -3.06 -29.24 -7.04
N LEU A 149 -1.89 -28.85 -6.53
CA LEU A 149 -0.76 -29.76 -6.45
C LEU A 149 -1.18 -30.90 -5.51
N ARG A 150 -1.69 -31.98 -6.10
CA ARG A 150 -1.72 -33.28 -5.45
C ARG A 150 -0.27 -33.73 -5.38
N PHE A 151 0.31 -33.64 -4.18
CA PHE A 151 1.48 -34.43 -3.82
C PHE A 151 1.03 -35.86 -3.51
#